data_AF-A0A2C9KR61-F1
#
_entry.id   AF-A0A2C9KR61-F1
#
_cell.length_a   1.000
_cell.length_b   1.000
_cell.length_c   1.000
_cell.angle_alpha   90.00
_cell.angle_beta   90.00
_cell.angle_gamma   90.00
#
_symmetry.space_group_name_H-M   'P 1'
#
loop_
_entity.id
_entity.type
_entity.pdbx_description
1 polymer ?
#
loop_
_entity_poly.entity_id
_entity_poly.type
_entity_poly.pdbx_seq_one_letter_code
_entity_poly.pdbx_strand_id
1 'polypeptide(L)'
;ALLSGLSIMCPGDCLTFILEKLMYLKEKGLDCLHWDMFIDEDMKPRHRIVTESNLDMIFNFEDWLMPTPEMYTAAYSHYNNKLKEMCFCAMMQYHLHKKEKQLALQEKISQASQHHAHQILLVHLKIWK
;
A
#
# COMPACT_ATOMS: atom_id res chain seq x y z
N ALA A 1 -29.05 -19.80 -5.09
CA ALA A 1 -30.01 -20.31 -4.10
C ALA A 1 -29.29 -21.06 -2.98
N LEU A 2 -28.79 -22.28 -3.20
CA LEU A 2 -28.13 -23.07 -2.14
C LEU A 2 -26.82 -22.45 -1.66
N LEU A 3 -25.90 -22.13 -2.58
CA LEU A 3 -24.62 -21.52 -2.23
C LEU A 3 -24.80 -20.16 -1.53
N SER A 4 -25.70 -19.33 -2.05
CA SER A 4 -26.03 -18.03 -1.44
C SER A 4 -26.69 -18.19 -0.06
N GLY A 5 -27.60 -19.16 0.09
CA GLY A 5 -28.19 -19.52 1.39
C GLY A 5 -27.15 -20.01 2.39
N LEU A 6 -26.24 -20.91 1.99
CA LEU A 6 -25.18 -21.42 2.86
C LEU A 6 -24.21 -20.32 3.30
N SER A 7 -23.77 -19.47 2.37
CA SER A 7 -22.81 -18.41 2.65
C SER A 7 -23.36 -17.31 3.55
N ILE A 8 -24.69 -17.11 3.59
CA ILE A 8 -25.33 -16.03 4.36
C ILE A 8 -25.93 -16.57 5.66
N MET A 9 -26.61 -17.72 5.62
CA MET A 9 -27.24 -18.32 6.80
C MET A 9 -26.25 -19.00 7.73
N CYS A 10 -25.05 -19.37 7.24
CA CYS A 10 -23.97 -20.01 8.01
C CYS A 10 -24.47 -21.07 9.02
N PRO A 11 -25.22 -22.10 8.56
CA PRO A 11 -25.82 -23.08 9.46
C PRO A 11 -24.74 -23.89 10.18
N GLY A 12 -25.01 -24.28 11.43
CA GLY A 12 -24.09 -25.11 12.22
C GLY A 12 -23.83 -26.50 11.61
N ASP A 13 -24.79 -27.02 10.83
CA ASP A 13 -24.64 -28.22 10.01
C ASP A 13 -25.06 -27.94 8.56
N CYS A 14 -24.07 -27.79 7.69
CA CYS A 14 -24.27 -27.50 6.28
C CYS A 14 -24.94 -28.64 5.51
N LEU A 15 -24.70 -29.90 5.89
CA LEU A 15 -25.20 -31.06 5.14
C LEU A 15 -26.71 -31.22 5.35
N THR A 16 -27.15 -31.12 6.61
CA THR A 16 -28.58 -31.14 6.95
C THR A 16 -29.31 -30.00 6.24
N PHE A 17 -28.76 -28.78 6.26
CA PHE A 17 -29.34 -27.64 5.57
C PHE A 17 -29.50 -27.88 4.05
N ILE A 18 -28.45 -28.39 3.39
CA ILE A 18 -28.50 -28.68 1.95
C ILE A 18 -29.58 -29.73 1.64
N LEU A 19 -29.64 -30.81 2.42
CA LEU A 19 -30.61 -31.89 2.22
C LEU A 19 -32.05 -31.39 2.36
N GLU A 20 -32.34 -30.62 3.40
CA GLU A 20 -33.66 -30.01 3.61
C GLU A 20 -34.07 -29.11 2.46
N LYS A 21 -33.17 -28.23 1.99
CA LYS A 21 -33.46 -27.32 0.89
C LYS A 21 -33.61 -28.04 -0.45
N LEU A 22 -32.86 -29.12 -0.69
CA LEU A 22 -33.04 -29.98 -1.87
C LEU A 22 -34.36 -30.76 -1.83
N MET A 23 -34.76 -31.26 -0.66
CA MET A 23 -36.06 -31.91 -0.47
C MET A 23 -37.21 -30.94 -0.74
N TYR A 24 -37.10 -29.71 -0.25
CA TYR A 24 -38.07 -28.64 -0.55
C TYR A 24 -38.19 -28.38 -2.07
N LEU A 25 -37.08 -28.30 -2.79
CA LEU A 25 -37.11 -28.11 -4.26
C LEU A 25 -37.69 -29.32 -4.99
N LYS A 26 -37.45 -30.53 -4.50
CA LYS A 26 -38.04 -31.76 -5.04
C LYS A 26 -39.58 -31.74 -4.93
N GLU A 27 -40.12 -31.20 -3.84
CA GLU A 27 -41.57 -31.12 -3.60
C GLU A 27 -42.25 -29.96 -4.34
N LYS A 28 -41.58 -28.80 -4.43
CA LYS A 28 -42.15 -27.57 -5.00
C LYS A 28 -41.79 -27.34 -6.46
N GLY A 29 -40.88 -28.14 -7.02
CA GLY A 29 -40.38 -27.97 -8.37
C GLY A 29 -39.44 -26.77 -8.52
N LEU A 30 -38.79 -26.68 -9.67
CA LEU A 30 -37.80 -25.63 -9.95
C LEU A 30 -38.42 -24.30 -10.36
N ASP A 31 -39.73 -24.25 -10.65
CA ASP A 31 -40.41 -23.03 -11.09
C ASP A 31 -40.43 -21.93 -10.02
N CYS A 32 -40.27 -22.30 -8.74
CA CYS A 32 -40.17 -21.36 -7.63
C CYS A 32 -38.72 -20.93 -7.31
N LEU A 33 -37.72 -21.42 -8.05
CA LEU A 33 -36.30 -21.23 -7.74
C LEU A 33 -35.88 -19.76 -7.94
N HIS A 34 -35.58 -19.08 -6.84
CA HIS A 34 -34.98 -17.74 -6.85
C HIS A 34 -33.63 -17.77 -6.15
N TRP A 35 -32.72 -16.86 -6.52
CA TRP A 35 -31.33 -16.92 -6.07
C TRP A 35 -31.18 -16.74 -4.55
N ASP A 36 -32.12 -16.04 -3.91
CA ASP A 36 -32.15 -15.66 -2.49
C ASP A 36 -33.20 -16.43 -1.67
N MET A 37 -33.89 -17.42 -2.25
CA MET A 37 -35.06 -18.07 -1.64
C MET A 37 -34.79 -18.81 -0.32
N PHE A 38 -33.52 -19.11 0.00
CA PHE A 38 -33.11 -19.79 1.25
C PHE A 38 -32.40 -18.85 2.21
N ILE A 39 -32.51 -17.55 1.99
CA ILE A 39 -32.00 -16.50 2.87
C ILE A 39 -33.21 -15.87 3.56
N ASP A 40 -33.15 -15.76 4.88
CA ASP A 40 -34.19 -15.09 5.67
C ASP A 40 -34.33 -13.63 5.23
N GLU A 41 -35.55 -13.11 5.20
CA GLU A 41 -35.84 -11.75 4.70
C GLU A 41 -35.00 -10.65 5.37
N ASP A 42 -34.71 -10.78 6.66
CA ASP A 42 -33.88 -9.84 7.42
C ASP A 42 -32.40 -9.87 7.00
N MET A 43 -31.95 -10.98 6.42
CA MET A 43 -30.57 -11.24 5.98
C MET A 43 -30.39 -11.06 4.47
N LYS A 44 -31.47 -10.76 3.73
CA LYS A 44 -31.40 -10.59 2.29
C LYS A 44 -30.58 -9.33 1.94
N PRO A 45 -29.59 -9.45 1.05
CA PRO A 45 -28.88 -8.28 0.55
C PRO A 45 -29.86 -7.32 -0.12
N ARG A 46 -29.93 -6.07 0.37
CA ARG A 46 -30.81 -5.02 -0.19
C ARG A 46 -30.55 -4.73 -1.67
N HIS A 47 -29.35 -5.05 -2.14
CA HIS A 47 -28.94 -4.93 -3.52
C HIS A 47 -28.21 -6.20 -3.94
N ARG A 48 -28.47 -6.67 -5.16
CA ARG A 48 -27.73 -7.78 -5.78
C ARG A 48 -26.29 -7.32 -6.04
N ILE A 49 -25.37 -7.72 -5.17
CA ILE A 49 -23.95 -7.28 -5.21
C ILE A 49 -23.22 -7.81 -6.46
N VAL A 50 -23.69 -8.92 -7.03
CA VAL A 50 -23.10 -9.56 -8.21
C VAL A 50 -24.17 -9.72 -9.29
N THR A 51 -24.10 -8.88 -10.32
CA THR A 51 -24.85 -9.03 -11.57
C THR A 51 -24.06 -9.85 -12.58
N GLU A 52 -24.75 -10.36 -13.60
CA GLU A 52 -24.13 -11.13 -14.69
C GLU A 52 -23.00 -10.34 -15.37
N SER A 53 -23.15 -9.02 -15.49
CA SER A 53 -22.11 -8.10 -15.95
C SER A 53 -20.84 -8.07 -15.07
N ASN A 54 -20.94 -8.33 -13.77
CA ASN A 54 -19.76 -8.46 -12.91
C ASN A 54 -19.02 -9.76 -13.19
N LEU A 55 -19.73 -10.84 -13.53
CA LEU A 55 -19.11 -12.11 -13.89
C LEU A 55 -18.45 -12.03 -15.25
N ASP A 56 -19.06 -11.34 -16.22
CA ASP A 56 -18.40 -11.04 -17.50
C ASP A 56 -17.12 -10.24 -17.30
N MET A 57 -17.13 -9.21 -16.44
CA MET A 57 -15.91 -8.44 -16.13
C MET A 57 -14.80 -9.28 -15.47
N ILE A 58 -15.15 -10.28 -14.67
CA ILE A 58 -14.19 -11.13 -13.94
C ILE A 58 -13.67 -12.27 -14.81
N PHE A 59 -14.53 -12.90 -15.61
CA PHE A 59 -14.22 -14.13 -16.34
C PHE A 59 -13.95 -13.92 -17.82
N ASN A 60 -14.50 -12.85 -18.42
CA ASN A 60 -14.25 -12.46 -19.80
C ASN A 60 -13.28 -11.27 -19.83
N PHE A 61 -12.02 -11.56 -19.50
CA PHE A 61 -10.89 -10.64 -19.67
C PHE A 61 -10.79 -10.22 -21.15
N GLU A 62 -11.41 -9.11 -21.52
CA GLU A 62 -11.29 -8.56 -22.86
C GLU A 62 -9.96 -7.78 -23.01
N ASP A 63 -9.32 -7.86 -24.18
CA ASP A 63 -7.97 -7.32 -24.48
C ASP A 63 -7.79 -5.81 -24.24
N TRP A 64 -8.85 -5.01 -24.29
CA TRP A 64 -8.85 -3.57 -23.97
C TRP A 64 -8.52 -3.22 -22.51
N LEU A 65 -8.55 -4.19 -21.59
CA LEU A 65 -8.13 -3.99 -20.20
C LEU A 65 -6.60 -4.15 -20.00
N MET A 66 -5.88 -4.66 -21.01
CA MET A 66 -4.43 -4.73 -20.96
C MET A 66 -3.82 -3.34 -21.19
N PRO A 67 -2.97 -2.83 -20.28
CA PRO A 67 -2.31 -1.55 -20.49
C PRO A 67 -1.57 -1.53 -21.82
N THR A 68 -1.73 -0.46 -22.59
CA THR A 68 -1.05 -0.37 -23.88
C THR A 68 0.47 -0.20 -23.68
N PRO A 69 1.30 -0.51 -24.69
CA PRO A 69 2.74 -0.24 -24.63
C PRO A 69 3.06 1.23 -24.26
N GLU A 70 2.25 2.17 -24.72
CA GLU A 70 2.36 3.60 -24.39
C GLU A 70 2.12 3.85 -22.90
N MET A 71 1.16 3.16 -22.28
CA MET A 71 0.93 3.24 -20.84
C MET A 71 2.12 2.68 -20.03
N TYR A 72 2.71 1.57 -20.48
CA TYR A 72 3.91 1.02 -19.85
C TYR A 72 5.09 1.99 -19.96
N THR A 73 5.36 2.51 -21.16
CA THR A 73 6.45 3.48 -21.37
C THR A 73 6.26 4.74 -20.52
N ALA A 74 5.04 5.26 -20.41
CA ALA A 74 4.72 6.39 -19.55
C ALA A 74 4.98 6.07 -18.07
N ALA A 75 4.54 4.90 -17.59
CA ALA A 75 4.77 4.46 -16.22
C ALA A 75 6.27 4.31 -15.89
N TYR A 76 7.04 3.66 -16.78
CA TYR A 76 8.48 3.52 -16.63
C TYR A 76 9.21 4.87 -16.69
N SER A 77 8.80 5.77 -17.59
CA SER A 77 9.36 7.12 -17.69
C SER A 77 9.12 7.90 -16.39
N HIS A 78 7.89 7.87 -15.87
CA HIS A 78 7.54 8.52 -14.60
C HIS A 78 8.37 7.95 -13.43
N TYR A 79 8.45 6.63 -13.31
CA TYR A 79 9.25 5.97 -12.28
C TYR A 79 10.74 6.35 -12.38
N ASN A 80 11.32 6.27 -13.57
CA ASN A 80 12.73 6.58 -13.79
C ASN A 80 13.03 8.05 -13.53
N ASN A 81 12.14 8.97 -13.89
CA ASN A 81 12.30 10.39 -13.59
C ASN A 81 12.25 10.64 -12.09
N LYS A 82 11.33 9.98 -11.36
CA LYS A 82 11.26 10.11 -9.91
C LYS A 82 12.52 9.58 -9.23
N LEU A 83 13.06 8.45 -9.70
CA LEU A 83 14.30 7.90 -9.20
C LEU A 83 15.49 8.84 -9.44
N LYS A 84 15.59 9.42 -10.65
CA LYS A 84 16.63 10.42 -10.97
C LYS A 84 16.53 11.64 -10.06
N GLU A 85 15.32 12.16 -9.84
CA GLU A 85 15.06 13.30 -8.94
C GLU A 85 15.52 12.99 -7.51
N MET A 86 15.14 11.82 -6.96
CA MET A 86 15.56 11.39 -5.63
C MET A 86 17.08 11.30 -5.49
N CYS A 87 17.75 10.66 -6.45
CA CYS A 87 19.20 10.51 -6.44
C CYS A 87 19.90 11.87 -6.54
N PHE A 88 19.41 12.78 -7.40
CA PHE A 88 19.96 14.11 -7.54
C PHE A 88 19.81 14.92 -6.25
N CYS A 89 18.62 14.92 -5.64
CA CYS A 89 18.37 15.59 -4.37
C CYS A 89 19.27 15.07 -3.25
N ALA A 90 19.42 13.74 -3.13
CA ALA A 90 20.30 13.13 -2.14
C ALA A 90 21.77 13.53 -2.36
N MET A 91 22.24 13.53 -3.60
CA MET A 91 23.60 13.96 -3.95
C MET A 91 23.83 15.43 -3.59
N MET A 92 22.88 16.31 -3.92
CA MET A 92 22.94 17.73 -3.58
C MET A 92 22.99 17.94 -2.06
N GLN A 93 22.12 17.27 -1.30
CA GLN A 93 22.12 17.33 0.16
C GLN A 93 23.43 16.84 0.76
N TYR A 94 24.00 15.75 0.24
CA TYR A 94 25.30 15.25 0.67
C TYR A 94 26.40 16.30 0.52
N HIS A 95 26.46 16.98 -0.64
CA HIS A 95 27.47 18.01 -0.88
C HIS A 95 27.28 19.25 0.01
N LEU A 96 26.03 19.68 0.24
CA LEU A 96 25.73 20.77 1.17
C LEU A 96 26.20 20.42 2.58
N HIS A 97 25.83 19.23 3.07
CA HIS A 97 26.19 18.78 4.40
C HIS A 97 27.71 18.58 4.57
N LYS A 98 28.39 18.12 3.51
CA LYS A 98 29.86 18.03 3.48
C LYS A 98 30.51 19.41 3.61
N LYS A 99 29.98 20.42 2.93
CA LYS A 99 30.47 21.81 3.02
C LYS A 99 30.24 22.39 4.42
N GLU A 100 29.07 22.18 5.00
CA GLU A 100 28.76 22.62 6.38
C GLU A 100 29.71 21.99 7.40
N LYS A 101 29.95 20.67 7.30
CA LYS A 101 30.91 19.96 8.15
C LYS A 101 32.33 20.52 8.02
N GLN A 102 32.74 20.86 6.80
CA GLN A 102 34.06 21.45 6.56
C GLN A 102 34.18 22.84 7.22
N LEU A 103 33.16 23.69 7.09
CA LEU A 103 33.13 25.00 7.73
C LEU A 103 33.17 24.89 9.26
N ALA A 104 32.34 24.02 9.84
CA ALA A 104 32.31 23.78 11.29
C ALA A 104 33.66 23.24 11.80
N LEU A 105 34.34 22.38 11.03
CA LEU A 105 35.67 21.89 11.38
C LEU A 105 36.71 23.02 11.34
N GLN A 106 36.69 23.85 10.30
CA GLN A 106 37.59 25.00 10.18
C GLN A 106 37.43 25.98 11.34
N GLU A 107 36.19 26.27 11.74
CA GLU A 107 35.91 27.12 12.88
C GLU A 107 36.49 26.53 14.19
N LYS A 108 36.25 25.24 14.45
CA LYS A 108 36.80 24.56 15.63
C LYS A 108 38.33 24.56 15.66
N ILE A 109 38.97 24.33 14.51
CA ILE A 109 40.44 24.38 14.39
C ILE A 109 40.94 25.80 14.68
N SER A 110 40.27 26.83 14.17
CA SER A 110 40.61 28.23 14.41
C SER A 110 40.53 28.58 15.90
N GLN A 111 39.42 28.22 16.56
CA GLN A 111 39.23 28.42 18.00
C GLN A 111 40.30 27.68 18.83
N ALA A 112 40.59 26.42 18.48
CA ALA A 112 41.62 25.64 19.15
C ALA A 112 43.03 26.27 19.00
N SER A 113 43.34 26.80 17.81
CA SER A 113 44.61 27.47 17.52
C SER A 113 44.76 28.76 18.33
N GLN A 114 43.70 29.56 18.40
CA GLN A 114 43.66 30.78 19.22
C GLN A 114 43.81 30.45 20.71
N HIS A 115 43.09 29.45 21.21
CA HIS A 115 43.21 29.02 22.60
C HIS A 115 44.62 28.52 22.90
N HIS A 116 45.22 27.71 22.03
CA HIS A 116 46.59 27.22 22.20
C HIS A 116 47.61 28.36 22.24
N ALA A 117 47.52 29.32 21.30
CA ALA A 117 48.37 30.50 21.29
C ALA A 117 48.22 31.33 22.57
N HIS A 118 46.98 31.51 23.05
CA HIS A 118 46.70 32.19 24.31
C HIS A 118 47.33 31.46 25.51
N GLN A 119 47.23 30.13 25.58
CA GLN A 119 47.85 29.33 26.64
C GLN A 119 49.38 29.44 26.63
N ILE A 120 50.02 29.44 25.45
CA ILE A 120 51.46 29.67 25.33
C ILE A 120 51.85 31.03 25.91
N LEU A 121 51.11 32.09 25.57
CA LEU A 121 51.36 33.44 26.11
C LEU A 121 51.21 33.48 27.63
N LEU A 122 50.18 32.82 28.19
CA LEU A 122 50.00 32.72 29.64
C LEU A 122 51.16 32.00 30.34
N VAL A 123 51.68 30.93 29.73
CA VAL A 123 52.85 30.20 30.26
C VAL A 123 54.08 31.11 30.26
N HIS A 124 54.36 31.81 29.15
CA HIS A 124 55.49 32.73 29.08
C HIS A 124 55.36 33.88 30.10
N LEU A 125 54.18 34.49 30.24
CA LEU A 125 53.93 35.53 31.25
C LEU A 125 54.13 35.03 32.69
N LYS A 126 53.75 33.78 32.98
CA LYS A 126 53.98 33.17 34.29
C LYS A 126 55.46 32.92 34.59
N ILE A 127 56.25 32.52 33.59
CA ILE A 127 57.70 32.31 33.73
C ILE A 127 58.46 33.64 33.86
N TRP A 128 57.94 34.71 33.23
CA TRP A 128 58.59 36.02 33.23
C TRP A 128 58.42 36.81 34.54
N LYS A 129 57.52 36.35 35.42
CA LYS A 129 57.29 36.89 36.77
C LYS A 129 58.23 36.23 37.78
#